data_AF-A0A7W6SXX1-F1
#
_entry.id   AF-A0A7W6SXX1-F1
#
_cell.length_a   1.000
_cell.length_b   1.000
_cell.length_c   1.000
_cell.angle_alpha   90.00
_cell.angle_beta   90.00
_cell.angle_gamma   90.00
#
_symmetry.space_group_name_H-M   'P 1'
#
loop_
_entity.id
_entity.type
_entity.pdbx_description
1 polymer ?
#
loop_
_entity_poly.entity_id
_entity_poly.type
_entity_poly.pdbx_seq_one_letter_code
_entity_poly.pdbx_strand_id
1 'polypeptide(L)'
;MAEALSRSADYRVLRRLVARPTYVPTAGQEVRSGILLDTETTGLDHAKDEIIELGMVKFDYAADGRIVGVRDTFSAFNEPGAPISAEVTALTGITDEMVAGRRFDDAAITAFAGDAVIVIAHNSGFDRRFAERYWPVFEHKAWGCSRVRSTGANTASRARSLAIC
;
A
#
# COMPACT_ATOMS: atom_id res chain seq x y z
N MET A 1 30.55 16.16 7.71
CA MET A 1 30.51 14.67 7.73
C MET A 1 29.56 14.10 6.69
N ALA A 2 28.27 14.44 6.70
CA ALA A 2 27.30 13.93 5.71
C ALA A 2 27.67 14.22 4.24
N GLU A 3 28.15 15.43 3.92
CA GLU A 3 28.64 15.77 2.57
C GLU A 3 29.88 15.00 2.12
N ALA A 4 30.74 14.61 3.07
CA ALA A 4 31.92 13.81 2.74
C ALA A 4 31.50 12.38 2.37
N LEU A 5 30.53 11.81 3.10
CA LEU A 5 29.96 10.50 2.81
C LEU A 5 29.15 10.49 1.50
N SER A 6 28.39 11.56 1.20
CA SER A 6 27.58 11.62 -0.04
C SER A 6 28.42 11.72 -1.32
N ARG A 7 29.72 12.03 -1.20
CA ARG A 7 30.66 12.07 -2.32
C ARG A 7 31.39 10.75 -2.56
N SER A 8 31.27 9.78 -1.64
CA SER A 8 31.82 8.44 -1.83
C SER A 8 30.83 7.56 -2.61
N ALA A 9 31.36 6.67 -3.45
CA ALA A 9 30.57 5.66 -4.15
C ALA A 9 30.13 4.50 -3.24
N ASP A 10 30.76 4.34 -2.08
CA ASP A 10 30.54 3.22 -1.16
C ASP A 10 29.37 3.45 -0.20
N TYR A 11 28.90 4.70 -0.09
CA TYR A 11 27.88 5.10 0.87
C TYR A 11 26.70 5.79 0.19
N ARG A 12 25.48 5.33 0.53
CA ARG A 12 24.25 6.03 0.18
C ARG A 12 23.75 6.82 1.38
N VAL A 13 23.97 8.14 1.37
CA VAL A 13 23.44 9.03 2.42
C VAL A 13 21.94 9.23 2.18
N LEU A 14 21.11 8.66 3.05
CA LEU A 14 19.67 8.92 3.06
C LEU A 14 19.42 10.27 3.72
N ARG A 15 18.58 11.08 3.08
CA ARG A 15 18.08 12.33 3.64
C ARG A 15 16.66 12.12 4.13
N ARG A 16 16.28 12.83 5.20
CA ARG A 16 14.90 12.87 5.66
C ARG A 16 13.99 13.20 4.47
N LEU A 17 12.95 12.40 4.27
CA LEU A 17 11.95 12.68 3.26
C LEU A 17 11.27 14.01 3.62
N VAL A 18 11.40 15.00 2.75
CA VAL A 18 10.65 16.25 2.86
C VAL A 18 9.36 16.05 2.11
N ALA A 19 8.23 16.16 2.83
CA ALA A 19 6.90 16.09 2.21
C ALA A 19 6.83 17.11 1.08
N ARG A 20 6.45 16.65 -0.12
CA ARG A 20 6.26 17.53 -1.27
C ARG A 20 4.78 17.85 -1.36
N PRO A 21 4.36 19.10 -1.10
CA PRO A 21 2.95 19.49 -1.23
C PRO A 21 2.54 19.70 -2.68
N THR A 22 3.50 19.73 -3.62
CA THR A 22 3.28 20.27 -4.96
C THR A 22 2.55 19.27 -5.86
N TYR A 23 1.23 19.44 -5.88
CA TYR A 23 0.36 19.03 -6.97
C TYR A 23 0.79 19.77 -8.23
N VAL A 24 1.10 19.05 -9.31
CA VAL A 24 1.30 19.71 -10.61
C VAL A 24 -0.09 19.96 -11.18
N PRO A 25 -0.46 21.21 -11.53
CA PRO A 25 -1.75 21.49 -12.14
C PRO A 25 -1.92 20.65 -13.40
N THR A 26 -2.88 19.74 -13.37
CA THR A 26 -3.19 18.83 -14.48
C THR A 26 -4.19 19.50 -15.44
N ALA A 27 -3.92 20.74 -15.87
CA ALA A 27 -4.85 21.48 -16.72
C ALA A 27 -5.02 20.75 -18.07
N GLY A 28 -6.16 20.06 -18.23
CA GLY A 28 -6.55 19.39 -19.46
C GLY A 28 -5.99 17.96 -19.69
N GLN A 29 -5.28 17.35 -18.74
CA GLN A 29 -4.89 15.93 -18.88
C GLN A 29 -5.89 15.01 -18.17
N GLU A 30 -6.24 13.89 -18.80
CA GLU A 30 -6.97 12.83 -18.11
C GLU A 30 -6.15 12.30 -16.93
N VAL A 31 -6.80 12.21 -15.77
CA VAL A 31 -6.28 11.59 -14.56
C VAL A 31 -7.09 10.36 -14.21
N ARG A 32 -6.43 9.40 -13.60
CA ARG A 32 -7.07 8.22 -13.01
C ARG A 32 -6.69 8.14 -11.54
N SER A 33 -7.52 7.50 -10.74
CA SER A 33 -7.24 7.27 -9.33
C SER A 33 -6.67 5.87 -9.10
N GLY A 34 -5.75 5.76 -8.16
CA GLY A 34 -5.19 4.51 -7.66
C GLY A 34 -5.14 4.52 -6.14
N ILE A 35 -4.92 3.35 -5.55
CA ILE A 35 -4.79 3.16 -4.10
C ILE A 35 -3.46 2.51 -3.77
N LEU A 36 -2.75 3.06 -2.79
CA LEU A 36 -1.75 2.31 -2.03
C LEU A 36 -2.47 1.62 -0.89
N LEU A 37 -2.32 0.32 -0.72
CA LEU A 37 -3.00 -0.49 0.29
C LEU A 37 -1.96 -1.27 1.09
N ASP A 38 -2.21 -1.38 2.40
CA ASP A 38 -1.41 -2.16 3.33
C ASP A 38 -2.33 -2.76 4.40
N THR A 39 -2.03 -3.96 4.85
CA THR A 39 -2.81 -4.67 5.88
C THR A 39 -1.92 -5.22 6.97
N GLU A 40 -2.35 -5.04 8.22
CA GLU A 40 -1.80 -5.76 9.36
C GLU A 40 -2.79 -6.85 9.76
N THR A 41 -2.28 -8.03 10.11
CA THR A 41 -3.08 -9.25 10.25
C THR A 41 -2.67 -10.06 11.47
N THR A 42 -3.54 -10.95 11.93
CA THR A 42 -3.23 -11.89 13.02
C THR A 42 -2.23 -13.00 12.62
N GLY A 43 -1.91 -13.12 11.34
CA GLY A 43 -1.04 -14.17 10.80
C GLY A 43 -0.99 -14.18 9.28
N LEU A 44 -0.31 -15.17 8.70
CA LEU A 44 -0.01 -15.18 7.26
C LEU A 44 -1.01 -15.98 6.39
N ASP A 45 -1.92 -16.74 6.99
CA ASP A 45 -2.88 -17.59 6.30
C ASP A 45 -4.19 -16.83 6.06
N HIS A 46 -4.31 -16.18 4.89
CA HIS A 46 -5.54 -15.50 4.45
C HIS A 46 -6.84 -16.33 4.53
N ALA A 47 -6.77 -17.66 4.63
CA ALA A 47 -7.94 -18.51 4.82
C ALA A 47 -8.41 -18.58 6.29
N LYS A 48 -7.58 -18.20 7.26
CA LYS A 48 -7.87 -18.34 8.70
C LYS A 48 -7.65 -17.06 9.48
N ASP A 49 -6.58 -16.34 9.18
CA ASP A 49 -6.18 -15.13 9.86
C ASP A 49 -7.07 -13.94 9.47
N GLU A 50 -7.09 -12.93 10.34
CA GLU A 50 -7.95 -11.78 10.23
C GLU A 50 -7.14 -10.50 10.02
N ILE A 51 -7.71 -9.54 9.27
CA ILE A 51 -7.17 -8.19 9.15
C ILE A 51 -7.51 -7.42 10.45
N ILE A 52 -6.48 -6.86 11.08
CA ILE A 52 -6.60 -6.04 12.30
C ILE A 52 -6.37 -4.55 12.05
N GLU A 53 -5.67 -4.17 10.97
CA GLU A 53 -5.60 -2.81 10.46
C GLU A 53 -5.66 -2.79 8.93
N LEU A 54 -6.39 -1.82 8.37
CA LEU A 54 -6.37 -1.49 6.95
C LEU A 54 -5.88 -0.05 6.76
N GLY A 55 -4.79 0.11 6.03
CA GLY A 55 -4.29 1.41 5.58
C GLY A 55 -4.50 1.60 4.08
N MET A 56 -5.06 2.74 3.67
CA MET A 56 -5.16 3.10 2.25
C MET A 56 -4.81 4.57 1.99
N VAL A 57 -4.13 4.82 0.88
CA VAL A 57 -3.89 6.17 0.35
C VAL A 57 -4.40 6.24 -1.08
N LYS A 58 -5.39 7.09 -1.33
CA LYS A 58 -5.90 7.37 -2.67
C LYS A 58 -5.06 8.46 -3.34
N PHE A 59 -4.61 8.20 -4.55
CA PHE A 59 -3.82 9.15 -5.33
C PHE A 59 -4.34 9.23 -6.76
N ASP A 60 -4.10 10.37 -7.40
CA ASP A 60 -4.37 10.58 -8.81
C ASP A 60 -3.06 10.53 -9.59
N TYR A 61 -3.11 9.96 -10.79
CA TYR A 61 -1.98 9.87 -11.71
C TYR A 61 -2.40 10.18 -13.14
N ALA A 62 -1.50 10.81 -13.89
CA ALA A 62 -1.69 11.10 -15.30
C ALA A 62 -1.44 9.86 -16.17
N ALA A 63 -1.86 9.89 -17.44
CA ALA A 63 -1.69 8.78 -18.37
C ALA A 63 -0.22 8.33 -18.56
N ASP A 64 0.76 9.20 -18.30
CA ASP A 64 2.18 8.91 -18.31
C ASP A 64 2.69 8.21 -17.03
N GLY A 65 1.80 7.89 -16.08
CA GLY A 65 2.11 7.22 -14.81
C GLY A 65 2.65 8.14 -13.71
N ARG A 66 2.75 9.45 -13.96
CA ARG A 66 3.18 10.41 -12.94
C ARG A 66 2.06 10.64 -11.94
N ILE A 67 2.35 10.43 -10.65
CA ILE A 67 1.46 10.83 -9.56
C ILE A 67 1.31 12.35 -9.61
N VAL A 68 0.07 12.81 -9.76
CA VAL A 68 -0.26 14.24 -9.80
C VAL A 68 -0.74 14.74 -8.44
N GLY A 69 -1.23 13.85 -7.58
CA GLY A 69 -1.13 14.02 -6.14
C GLY A 69 -2.03 13.09 -5.33
N VAL A 70 -2.11 13.35 -4.02
CA VAL A 70 -2.85 12.52 -3.05
C VAL A 70 -4.21 13.13 -2.82
N ARG A 71 -5.25 12.30 -2.87
CA ARG A 71 -6.65 12.73 -2.76
C ARG A 71 -7.20 12.53 -1.37
N ASP A 72 -6.95 11.37 -0.77
CA ASP A 72 -7.48 11.02 0.54
C ASP A 72 -6.69 9.87 1.19
N THR A 73 -6.88 9.67 2.49
CA THR A 73 -6.28 8.59 3.29
C THR A 73 -7.35 7.94 4.15
N PHE A 74 -7.27 6.62 4.29
CA PHE A 74 -8.13 5.83 5.15
C PHE A 74 -7.27 4.96 6.07
N SER A 75 -7.62 4.91 7.35
CA SER A 75 -7.05 3.98 8.32
C SER A 75 -8.16 3.52 9.26
N ALA A 76 -8.25 2.22 9.49
CA ALA A 76 -9.23 1.64 10.40
C ALA A 76 -8.66 0.38 11.06
N PHE A 77 -9.10 0.15 12.30
CA PHE A 77 -8.82 -1.06 13.07
C PHE A 77 -10.03 -2.01 13.05
N ASN A 78 -9.76 -3.29 13.28
CA ASN A 78 -10.78 -4.30 13.48
C ASN A 78 -10.37 -5.27 14.59
N GLU A 79 -11.25 -5.48 15.57
CA GLU A 79 -11.03 -6.45 16.66
C GLU A 79 -11.10 -7.88 16.12
N PRO A 80 -10.05 -8.69 16.18
CA PRO A 80 -10.12 -10.08 15.75
C PRO A 80 -10.98 -10.93 16.68
N GLY A 81 -11.38 -12.12 16.24
CA GLY A 81 -12.16 -13.07 17.05
C GLY A 81 -11.37 -13.74 18.18
N ALA A 82 -10.04 -13.64 18.15
CA ALA A 82 -9.13 -14.18 19.16
C ALA A 82 -8.07 -13.14 19.55
N PRO A 83 -7.51 -13.20 20.78
CA PRO A 83 -6.49 -12.26 21.22
C PRO A 83 -5.29 -12.21 20.28
N ILE A 84 -4.77 -11.00 20.05
CA ILE A 84 -3.59 -10.78 19.22
C ILE A 84 -2.38 -11.41 19.93
N SER A 85 -1.64 -12.26 19.21
CA SER A 85 -0.46 -12.90 19.79
C SER A 85 0.65 -11.88 20.07
N ALA A 86 1.47 -12.14 21.10
CA ALA A 86 2.59 -11.27 21.44
C ALA A 86 3.60 -11.10 20.28
N GLU A 87 3.73 -12.10 19.41
CA GLU A 87 4.56 -12.02 18.20
C GLU A 87 3.99 -11.01 17.19
N VAL A 88 2.67 -11.07 16.93
CA VAL A 88 1.98 -10.12 16.04
C VAL A 88 2.06 -8.71 16.62
N THR A 89 1.82 -8.55 17.93
CA THR A 89 1.98 -7.24 18.59
C THR A 89 3.42 -6.73 18.49
N ALA A 90 4.44 -7.59 18.62
CA ALA A 90 5.83 -7.18 18.48
C ALA A 90 6.19 -6.74 17.05
N LEU A 91 5.56 -7.35 16.04
CA LEU A 91 5.78 -7.04 14.62
C LEU A 91 5.03 -5.78 14.16
N THR A 92 3.76 -5.68 14.51
CA THR A 92 2.82 -4.66 14.01
C THR A 92 2.71 -3.46 14.96
N GLY A 93 3.00 -3.64 16.24
CA GLY A 93 2.75 -2.65 17.29
C GLY A 93 1.28 -2.55 17.73
N ILE A 94 0.38 -3.37 17.19
CA ILE A 94 -1.05 -3.33 17.48
C ILE A 94 -1.36 -4.21 18.69
N THR A 95 -2.10 -3.66 19.66
CA THR A 95 -2.55 -4.37 20.87
C THR A 95 -4.06 -4.64 20.84
N ASP A 96 -4.51 -5.61 21.65
CA ASP A 96 -5.94 -5.90 21.81
C ASP A 96 -6.74 -4.65 22.24
N GLU A 97 -6.16 -3.78 23.06
CA GLU A 97 -6.82 -2.54 23.52
C GLU A 97 -7.01 -1.52 22.38
N MET A 98 -6.11 -1.48 21.40
CA MET A 98 -6.23 -0.57 20.25
C MET A 98 -7.40 -0.95 19.35
N VAL A 99 -7.63 -2.25 19.21
CA VAL A 99 -8.64 -2.80 18.31
C VAL A 99 -9.98 -3.05 19.00
N ALA A 100 -10.04 -3.12 20.34
CA ALA A 100 -11.26 -3.42 21.10
C ALA A 100 -12.48 -2.59 20.67
N GLY A 101 -13.55 -3.28 20.28
CA GLY A 101 -14.82 -2.69 19.81
C GLY A 101 -14.76 -2.06 18.41
N ARG A 102 -13.62 -2.11 17.71
CA ARG A 102 -13.47 -1.57 16.35
C ARG A 102 -13.92 -2.58 15.32
N ARG A 103 -14.61 -2.10 14.29
CA ARG A 103 -15.08 -2.87 13.14
C ARG A 103 -14.86 -2.05 11.88
N PHE A 104 -14.61 -2.74 10.77
CA PHE A 104 -14.59 -2.10 9.47
C PHE A 104 -15.99 -1.62 9.06
N ASP A 105 -16.02 -0.47 8.39
CA ASP A 105 -17.19 -0.02 7.65
C ASP A 105 -17.00 -0.42 6.18
N ASP A 106 -17.56 -1.57 5.82
CA ASP A 106 -17.42 -2.14 4.48
C ASP A 106 -17.97 -1.23 3.37
N ALA A 107 -19.00 -0.43 3.68
CA ALA A 107 -19.56 0.54 2.74
C ALA A 107 -18.60 1.70 2.52
N ALA A 108 -17.98 2.22 3.58
CA ALA A 108 -16.96 3.27 3.47
C ALA A 108 -15.72 2.77 2.69
N ILE A 109 -15.26 1.54 2.95
CA ILE A 109 -14.11 0.94 2.25
C ILE A 109 -14.43 0.74 0.77
N THR A 110 -15.63 0.23 0.45
CA THR A 110 -16.09 0.05 -0.92
C THR A 110 -16.20 1.38 -1.67
N ALA A 111 -16.76 2.41 -1.02
CA ALA A 111 -16.84 3.75 -1.59
C ALA A 111 -15.44 4.36 -1.78
N PHE A 112 -14.52 4.15 -0.84
CA PHE A 112 -13.13 4.58 -0.97
C PHE A 112 -12.43 3.88 -2.14
N ALA A 113 -12.66 2.59 -2.36
CA ALA A 113 -12.06 1.85 -3.47
C ALA A 113 -12.75 2.06 -4.83
N GLY A 114 -13.95 2.64 -4.85
CA GLY A 114 -14.85 2.64 -6.00
C GLY A 114 -14.24 3.14 -7.31
N ASP A 115 -13.71 4.37 -7.31
CA ASP A 115 -13.16 5.04 -8.50
C ASP A 115 -11.68 4.72 -8.79
N ALA A 116 -11.00 4.01 -7.89
CA ALA A 116 -9.63 3.58 -8.12
C ALA A 116 -9.60 2.48 -9.19
N VAL A 117 -8.71 2.59 -10.17
CA VAL A 117 -8.55 1.56 -11.22
C VAL A 117 -7.42 0.56 -10.91
N ILE A 118 -6.51 0.94 -10.01
CA ILE A 118 -5.36 0.13 -9.61
C ILE A 118 -5.15 0.21 -8.10
N VAL A 119 -4.78 -0.94 -7.51
CA VAL A 119 -4.31 -1.06 -6.12
C VAL A 119 -2.86 -1.51 -6.14
N ILE A 120 -2.04 -0.90 -5.28
CA ILE A 120 -0.62 -1.14 -5.18
C ILE A 120 -0.29 -1.47 -3.73
N ALA A 121 0.39 -2.59 -3.49
CA ALA A 121 0.88 -2.98 -2.18
C ALA A 121 2.33 -3.48 -2.24
N HIS A 122 3.03 -3.45 -1.11
CA HIS A 122 4.37 -4.04 -1.02
C HIS A 122 4.24 -5.53 -0.78
N ASN A 123 4.58 -6.36 -1.79
CA ASN A 123 4.24 -7.79 -1.80
C ASN A 123 2.72 -8.05 -1.96
N SER A 124 2.10 -7.43 -2.96
CA SER A 124 0.65 -7.40 -3.18
C SER A 124 -0.05 -8.77 -3.21
N GLY A 125 0.65 -9.86 -3.50
CA GLY A 125 0.07 -11.20 -3.42
C GLY A 125 -0.41 -11.58 -2.01
N PHE A 126 0.12 -10.93 -0.96
CA PHE A 126 -0.34 -11.05 0.42
C PHE A 126 -1.64 -10.26 0.62
N ASP A 127 -1.56 -8.93 0.52
CA ASP A 127 -2.68 -8.02 0.83
C ASP A 127 -3.90 -8.27 -0.04
N ARG A 128 -3.68 -8.58 -1.33
CA ARG A 128 -4.75 -8.86 -2.29
C ARG A 128 -5.68 -9.97 -1.81
N ARG A 129 -5.10 -11.07 -1.30
CA ARG A 129 -5.89 -12.24 -0.89
C ARG A 129 -6.78 -11.93 0.32
N PHE A 130 -6.27 -11.14 1.24
CA PHE A 130 -7.05 -10.64 2.38
C PHE A 130 -8.12 -9.65 1.91
N ALA A 131 -7.75 -8.66 1.10
CA ALA A 131 -8.66 -7.63 0.63
C ALA A 131 -9.82 -8.18 -0.21
N GLU A 132 -9.55 -9.11 -1.15
CA GLU A 132 -10.59 -9.75 -1.97
C GLU A 132 -11.54 -10.61 -1.13
N ARG A 133 -11.04 -11.28 -0.08
CA ARG A 133 -11.87 -12.05 0.85
C ARG A 133 -12.85 -11.16 1.63
N TYR A 134 -12.38 -9.99 2.08
CA TYR A 134 -13.18 -9.07 2.90
C TYR A 134 -14.12 -8.20 2.06
N TRP A 135 -13.65 -7.70 0.92
CA TRP A 135 -14.37 -6.73 0.10
C TRP A 135 -14.32 -7.08 -1.40
N PRO A 136 -15.44 -7.54 -1.99
CA PRO A 136 -15.52 -7.92 -3.41
C PRO A 136 -15.11 -6.82 -4.40
N VAL A 137 -15.15 -5.54 -3.99
CA VAL A 137 -14.72 -4.40 -4.82
C VAL A 137 -13.28 -4.55 -5.33
N PHE A 138 -12.42 -5.29 -4.62
CA PHE A 138 -11.02 -5.47 -4.97
C PHE A 138 -10.76 -6.59 -5.99
N GLU A 139 -11.71 -7.51 -6.20
CA GLU A 139 -11.55 -8.65 -7.14
C GLU A 139 -11.41 -8.20 -8.60
N HIS A 140 -12.00 -7.05 -8.94
CA HIS A 140 -12.04 -6.53 -10.30
C HIS A 140 -11.05 -5.38 -10.53
N LYS A 141 -10.18 -5.09 -9.55
CA LYS A 141 -9.17 -4.03 -9.66
C LYS A 141 -7.89 -4.58 -10.27
N ALA A 142 -7.16 -3.74 -11.00
CA ALA A 142 -5.78 -4.05 -11.34
C ALA A 142 -4.94 -4.03 -10.05
N TRP A 143 -4.03 -4.99 -9.90
CA TRP A 143 -3.10 -5.04 -8.78
C TRP A 143 -1.67 -4.88 -9.28
N GLY A 144 -0.85 -4.19 -8.50
CA GLY A 144 0.58 -4.20 -8.74
C GLY A 144 1.43 -4.18 -7.48
N CYS A 145 2.66 -4.63 -7.64
CA CYS A 145 3.56 -4.96 -6.56
C CYS A 145 4.77 -4.03 -6.59
N SER A 146 5.08 -3.38 -5.46
CA SER A 146 6.25 -2.50 -5.36
C SER A 146 7.56 -3.26 -5.06
N ARG A 147 7.49 -4.57 -4.81
CA ARG A 147 8.66 -5.42 -4.57
C ARG A 147 9.43 -5.63 -5.87
N VAL A 148 10.71 -5.27 -5.89
CA VAL A 148 11.61 -5.50 -7.04
C VAL A 148 11.87 -7.00 -7.19
N ARG A 149 11.61 -7.57 -8.37
CA ARG A 149 12.10 -8.91 -8.71
C ARG A 149 13.62 -8.82 -8.90
N SER A 150 14.40 -9.61 -8.17
CA SER A 150 15.79 -9.90 -8.54
C SER A 150 15.79 -10.82 -9.77
N THR A 151 15.59 -10.26 -10.96
CA THR A 151 15.84 -10.99 -12.20
C THR A 151 17.34 -11.06 -12.41
N GLY A 152 17.96 -12.18 -12.00
CA GLY A 152 19.24 -12.59 -12.54
C GLY A 152 19.04 -13.04 -14.00
N ALA A 153 19.01 -12.11 -14.95
CA ALA A 153 19.26 -12.37 -16.36
C ALA A 153 19.38 -11.06 -17.14
N ASN A 154 20.50 -10.95 -17.84
CA ASN A 154 20.90 -9.91 -18.76
C ASN A 154 19.92 -9.78 -19.95
N THR A 155 19.09 -8.74 -19.98
CA THR A 155 18.58 -8.14 -21.23
C THR A 155 18.18 -6.70 -20.98
N ALA A 156 18.82 -5.79 -21.70
CA ALA A 156 18.48 -4.38 -21.76
C ALA A 156 17.16 -4.17 -22.52
N SER A 157 16.10 -3.74 -21.83
CA SER A 157 15.15 -2.76 -22.38
C SER A 157 14.18 -2.23 -21.32
N ARG A 158 14.19 -0.89 -21.19
CA ARG A 158 13.08 0.03 -20.93
C ARG A 158 12.20 -0.13 -19.67
N ALA A 159 12.09 1.00 -18.98
CA ALA A 159 11.25 1.28 -17.83
C ALA A 159 9.78 0.83 -17.97
N ARG A 160 9.16 0.64 -16.79
CA ARG A 160 7.72 0.51 -16.48
C ARG A 160 7.20 -0.92 -16.40
N SER A 161 7.30 -1.51 -15.22
CA SER A 161 6.31 -2.51 -14.82
C SER A 161 6.18 -2.46 -13.29
N LEU A 162 4.99 -2.12 -12.79
CA LEU A 162 4.57 -2.73 -11.53
C LEU A 162 4.60 -4.23 -11.82
N ALA A 163 5.45 -4.97 -11.10
CA ALA A 163 5.42 -6.40 -11.22
C ALA A 163 4.02 -6.86 -10.76
N ILE A 164 3.35 -7.66 -11.57
CA ILE A 164 2.21 -8.42 -11.08
C ILE A 164 2.82 -9.50 -10.17
N CYS A 165 2.66 -9.30 -8.86
CA CYS A 165 2.61 -10.36 -7.87
C CYS A 165 1.13 -10.80 -7.83
#